data_AF-A0A8H5X7S2-F1
#
_entry.id   AF-A0A8H5X7S2-F1
#
_cell.length_a   1.000
_cell.length_b   1.000
_cell.length_c   1.000
_cell.angle_alpha   90.00
_cell.angle_beta   90.00
_cell.angle_gamma   90.00
#
_symmetry.space_group_name_H-M   'P 1'
#
loop_
_entity.id
_entity.type
_entity.pdbx_description
1 polymer ?
#
loop_
_entity_poly.entity_id
_entity_poly.type
_entity_poly.pdbx_seq_one_letter_code
_entity_poly.pdbx_strand_id
1 'polypeptide(L)'
;MRTPSIDQQIKEITQLCQPLGLSLEPGDAEPKSLVGSRRVMLRYYTVTLAFLLTTNLENNSFLSVILPMAFECPALMYAVSAWASSHLALRDEKFRADSLRHRGHALAQLQKSMEQSELPTEMCLAVTMVLCSMESISEATDAWYPHLKGAAAALAWQSEDSLAVVDPKQAVQTTFEGRWLLRNFAYHDIMMGVSMDCRPLIRGFYWSSEDDTLADPYFGFASRILYLISETSILNADFAEADLGSQTRGYSFAERSQKIESELQSCICPSGHDHSQLALLGEAYRNAALIHLYRTLARYIKIYSDILKAKLKACVESIYLKCMVAPYRGPRLPAVPDDLVVPGIFDIECDERLWVPQAPDVWFRPLLLSVSGGYFVNILRVRRSGILSRHRHAGCVHATVLKGRWHYLEHPWWATEGGYAFEPPEDIHTLEVPEDVKEMVTMFHVTGAYIYVDPDGNPVGVEDVFSKLDKARKHYEAVGLGASFADLFVR
;
A
#
# COMPACT_ATOMS: atom_id res chain seq x y z
N MET A 1 -16.24 -15.83 1.67
CA MET A 1 -15.54 -14.59 2.03
C MET A 1 -15.97 -13.51 1.04
N ARG A 2 -16.49 -12.37 1.51
CA ARG A 2 -16.75 -11.22 0.64
C ARG A 2 -15.41 -10.58 0.32
N THR A 3 -15.13 -10.38 -0.96
CA THR A 3 -13.98 -9.59 -1.41
C THR A 3 -14.06 -8.21 -0.74
N PRO A 4 -13.00 -7.73 -0.05
CA PRO A 4 -13.03 -6.39 0.54
C PRO A 4 -13.34 -5.36 -0.54
N SER A 5 -14.05 -4.28 -0.19
CA SER A 5 -14.34 -3.21 -1.16
C SER A 5 -13.03 -2.64 -1.69
N ILE A 6 -13.05 -2.10 -2.90
CA ILE A 6 -11.88 -1.45 -3.52
C ILE A 6 -11.30 -0.38 -2.58
N ASP A 7 -12.16 0.39 -1.91
CA ASP A 7 -11.75 1.39 -0.92
C ASP A 7 -10.99 0.79 0.26
N GLN A 8 -11.40 -0.39 0.72
CA GLN A 8 -10.75 -1.09 1.83
C GLN A 8 -9.40 -1.68 1.40
N GLN A 9 -9.31 -2.20 0.18
CA GLN A 9 -8.04 -2.67 -0.41
C GLN A 9 -7.06 -1.49 -0.61
N ILE A 10 -7.54 -0.33 -1.06
CA ILE A 10 -6.74 0.90 -1.17
C ILE A 10 -6.28 1.37 0.22
N LYS A 11 -7.14 1.26 1.24
CA LYS A 11 -6.78 1.56 2.64
C LYS A 11 -5.70 0.62 3.18
N GLU A 12 -5.77 -0.66 2.86
CA GLU A 12 -4.77 -1.66 3.26
C GLU A 12 -3.42 -1.45 2.56
N ILE A 13 -3.42 -1.14 1.26
CA ILE A 13 -2.20 -0.78 0.51
C ILE A 13 -1.56 0.50 1.06
N THR A 14 -2.38 1.49 1.45
CA THR A 14 -1.86 2.72 2.07
C THR A 14 -1.39 2.52 3.51
N GLN A 15 -1.96 1.56 4.26
CA GLN A 15 -1.52 1.19 5.61
C GLN A 15 -0.18 0.42 5.65
N LEU A 16 0.20 -0.30 4.58
CA LEU A 16 1.52 -0.93 4.45
C LEU A 16 2.69 0.05 4.53
N CYS A 17 2.42 1.36 4.42
CA CYS A 17 3.41 2.43 4.51
C CYS A 17 3.16 3.27 5.78
N GLN A 18 3.17 2.64 6.95
CA GLN A 18 3.34 3.38 8.20
C GLN A 18 4.75 3.99 8.22
N PRO A 19 4.91 5.30 8.47
CA PRO A 19 6.23 5.84 8.74
C PRO A 19 6.71 5.19 10.04
N LEU A 20 7.87 4.51 9.98
CA LEU A 20 8.57 4.02 11.16
C LEU A 20 8.74 5.17 12.17
N GLY A 21 7.93 5.17 13.23
CA GLY A 21 8.16 5.95 14.45
C GLY A 21 8.27 7.48 14.33
N LEU A 22 7.88 8.11 13.21
CA LEU A 22 7.97 9.56 13.07
C LEU A 22 6.75 10.25 13.69
N SER A 23 6.99 11.03 14.75
CA SER A 23 6.01 12.00 15.22
C SER A 23 5.78 13.06 14.13
N LEU A 24 4.62 13.01 13.48
CA LEU A 24 4.14 14.04 12.55
C LEU A 24 3.59 15.27 13.31
N GLU A 25 3.57 15.21 14.64
CA GLU A 25 3.22 16.36 15.47
C GLU A 25 4.38 17.37 15.48
N PRO A 26 4.11 18.65 15.21
CA PRO A 26 5.13 19.69 15.30
C PRO A 26 5.56 19.81 16.77
N GLY A 27 6.67 19.19 17.14
CA GLY A 27 7.20 19.29 18.51
C GLY A 27 7.44 20.75 18.89
N ASP A 28 6.87 21.19 20.03
CA ASP A 28 6.97 22.48 20.76
C ASP A 28 7.12 23.81 19.99
N ALA A 29 7.05 23.79 18.66
CA ALA A 29 7.12 24.93 17.78
C ALA A 29 5.73 25.15 17.20
N GLU A 30 5.20 26.37 17.38
CA GLU A 30 3.83 26.76 17.03
C GLU A 30 3.26 26.00 15.81
N PRO A 31 2.15 25.25 15.96
CA PRO A 31 1.49 24.48 14.89
C PRO A 31 1.03 25.32 13.68
N LYS A 32 1.30 26.64 13.67
CA LYS A 32 0.91 27.59 12.63
C LYS A 32 2.07 28.14 11.80
N SER A 33 3.33 27.94 12.19
CA SER A 33 4.48 28.48 11.44
C SER A 33 4.69 27.75 10.12
N LEU A 34 4.73 28.50 9.00
CA LEU A 34 4.99 27.97 7.66
C LEU A 34 6.33 27.20 7.60
N VAL A 35 7.35 27.69 8.32
CA VAL A 35 8.66 27.04 8.40
C VAL A 35 8.60 25.74 9.21
N GLY A 36 7.80 25.71 10.28
CA GLY A 36 7.54 24.50 11.06
C GLY A 36 6.89 23.42 10.20
N SER A 37 5.77 23.77 9.54
CA SER A 37 5.05 22.90 8.61
C SER A 37 5.97 22.37 7.51
N ARG A 38 6.76 23.25 6.86
CA ARG A 38 7.73 22.85 5.83
C ARG A 38 8.73 21.81 6.32
N ARG A 39 9.28 21.96 7.54
CA ARG A 39 10.22 20.98 8.11
C ARG A 39 9.58 19.61 8.28
N VAL A 40 8.33 19.55 8.73
CA VAL A 40 7.57 18.28 8.85
C VAL A 40 7.35 17.67 7.46
N MET A 41 6.93 18.48 6.49
CA MET A 41 6.68 18.01 5.12
C MET A 41 7.94 17.48 4.43
N LEU A 42 9.09 18.13 4.62
CA LEU A 42 10.36 17.63 4.08
C LEU A 42 10.81 16.33 4.76
N ARG A 43 10.65 16.20 6.09
CA ARG A 43 10.94 14.92 6.78
C ARG A 43 10.09 13.79 6.21
N TYR A 44 8.79 14.05 6.05
CA TYR A 44 7.87 13.08 5.45
C TYR A 44 8.25 12.74 4.01
N TYR A 45 8.63 13.75 3.22
CA TYR A 45 9.11 13.55 1.86
C TYR A 45 10.32 12.61 1.82
N THR A 46 11.32 12.89 2.67
CA THR A 46 12.59 12.15 2.67
C THR A 46 12.49 10.73 3.21
N VAL A 47 11.57 10.46 4.13
CA VAL A 47 11.48 9.14 4.79
C VAL A 47 10.36 8.28 4.21
N THR A 48 9.40 8.87 3.51
CA THR A 48 8.22 8.13 3.02
C THR A 48 7.91 8.44 1.58
N LEU A 49 7.53 9.68 1.24
CA LEU A 49 6.98 9.94 -0.11
C LEU A 49 7.98 9.61 -1.22
N ALA A 50 9.25 10.02 -1.10
CA ALA A 50 10.26 9.74 -2.12
C ALA A 50 10.49 8.23 -2.37
N PHE A 51 10.26 7.38 -1.37
CA PHE A 51 10.36 5.92 -1.49
C PHE A 51 9.13 5.30 -2.18
N LEU A 52 7.98 5.95 -2.08
CA LEU A 52 6.75 5.52 -2.77
C LEU A 52 6.72 5.93 -4.25
N LEU A 53 7.49 6.98 -4.60
CA LEU A 53 7.54 7.51 -5.95
C LEU A 53 8.52 6.74 -6.86
N THR A 54 9.51 6.06 -6.30
CA THR A 54 10.56 5.39 -7.09
C THR A 54 10.26 3.90 -7.30
N THR A 55 10.56 3.40 -8.50
CA THR A 55 10.63 1.99 -8.84
C THR A 55 11.99 1.38 -8.54
N ASN A 56 13.02 2.20 -8.31
CA ASN A 56 14.38 1.77 -7.99
C ASN A 56 14.87 2.46 -6.71
N LEU A 57 15.01 1.69 -5.63
CA LEU A 57 15.48 2.19 -4.34
C LEU A 57 16.98 2.53 -4.33
N GLU A 58 17.78 1.85 -5.15
CA GLU A 58 19.23 2.07 -5.22
C GLU A 58 19.57 3.40 -5.90
N ASN A 59 18.74 3.84 -6.83
CA ASN A 59 18.91 5.08 -7.58
C ASN A 59 17.69 6.00 -7.44
N ASN A 60 17.40 6.48 -6.23
CA ASN A 60 16.23 7.32 -6.00
C ASN A 60 16.47 8.80 -6.39
N SER A 61 16.15 9.17 -7.64
CA SER A 61 16.31 10.55 -8.14
C SER A 61 15.36 11.57 -7.52
N PHE A 62 14.29 11.15 -6.85
CA PHE A 62 13.49 12.09 -6.04
C PHE A 62 14.31 12.61 -4.85
N LEU A 63 15.25 11.82 -4.34
CA LEU A 63 16.19 12.25 -3.30
C LEU A 63 17.49 12.81 -3.89
N SER A 64 18.04 12.24 -4.96
CA SER A 64 19.35 12.67 -5.48
C SER A 64 19.29 13.83 -6.48
N VAL A 65 18.14 14.13 -7.08
CA VAL A 65 17.94 15.26 -8.01
C VAL A 65 17.03 16.32 -7.42
N ILE A 66 15.77 15.98 -7.10
CA ILE A 66 14.77 16.97 -6.68
C ILE A 66 15.14 17.63 -5.35
N LEU A 67 15.60 16.86 -4.36
CA LEU A 67 15.89 17.41 -3.04
C LEU A 67 17.07 18.41 -3.04
N PRO A 68 18.24 18.13 -3.65
CA PRO A 68 19.30 19.13 -3.81
C PRO A 68 18.84 20.39 -4.53
N MET A 69 18.16 20.24 -5.67
CA MET A 69 17.63 21.39 -6.42
C MET A 69 16.64 22.21 -5.60
N ALA A 70 15.87 21.58 -4.71
CA ALA A 70 14.94 22.27 -3.83
C ALA A 70 15.64 23.24 -2.86
N PHE A 71 16.86 22.96 -2.43
CA PHE A 71 17.63 23.88 -1.59
C PHE A 71 18.09 25.15 -2.32
N GLU A 72 18.18 25.09 -3.65
CA GLU A 72 18.58 26.21 -4.49
C GLU A 72 17.39 27.05 -4.98
N CYS A 73 16.22 26.43 -5.10
CA CYS A 73 15.03 27.06 -5.65
C CYS A 73 13.87 27.11 -4.62
N PRO A 74 13.50 28.31 -4.09
CA PRO A 74 12.37 28.44 -3.17
C PRO A 74 11.05 27.93 -3.72
N ALA A 75 10.80 28.10 -5.03
CA ALA A 75 9.59 27.59 -5.68
C ALA A 75 9.53 26.06 -5.61
N LEU A 76 10.65 25.37 -5.88
CA LEU A 76 10.75 23.93 -5.82
C LEU A 76 10.62 23.42 -4.39
N MET A 77 11.24 24.10 -3.42
CA MET A 77 11.11 23.77 -2.00
C MET A 77 9.65 23.77 -1.54
N TYR A 78 8.88 24.79 -1.92
CA TYR A 78 7.45 24.84 -1.62
C TYR A 78 6.65 23.82 -2.42
N ALA A 79 7.03 23.52 -3.67
CA ALA A 79 6.37 22.50 -4.48
C ALA A 79 6.53 21.09 -3.87
N VAL A 80 7.74 20.72 -3.42
CA VAL A 80 8.00 19.46 -2.72
C VAL A 80 7.21 19.39 -1.41
N SER A 81 7.15 20.49 -0.67
CA SER A 81 6.38 20.59 0.57
C SER A 81 4.88 20.41 0.30
N ALA A 82 4.37 21.05 -0.74
CA ALA A 82 2.99 20.90 -1.20
C ALA A 82 2.71 19.44 -1.55
N TRP A 83 3.60 18.78 -2.30
CA TRP A 83 3.46 17.38 -2.69
C TRP A 83 3.35 16.44 -1.50
N ALA A 84 4.25 16.60 -0.52
CA ALA A 84 4.22 15.85 0.73
C ALA A 84 2.91 16.05 1.50
N SER A 85 2.47 17.29 1.68
CA SER A 85 1.20 17.58 2.37
C SER A 85 -0.03 17.10 1.60
N SER A 86 -0.04 17.17 0.26
CA SER A 86 -1.14 16.67 -0.57
C SER A 86 -1.28 15.17 -0.44
N HIS A 87 -0.15 14.44 -0.44
CA HIS A 87 -0.16 13.00 -0.21
C HIS A 87 -0.65 12.64 1.20
N LEU A 88 -0.25 13.39 2.23
CA LEU A 88 -0.77 13.21 3.60
C LEU A 88 -2.26 13.53 3.71
N ALA A 89 -2.75 14.55 2.98
CA ALA A 89 -4.15 14.95 2.98
C ALA A 89 -5.10 13.85 2.46
N LEU A 90 -4.60 12.92 1.63
CA LEU A 90 -5.35 11.72 1.22
C LEU A 90 -5.68 10.78 2.38
N ARG A 91 -4.93 10.86 3.49
CA ARG A 91 -5.09 10.02 4.68
C ARG A 91 -5.72 10.77 5.84
N ASP A 92 -5.33 12.02 6.02
CA ASP A 92 -5.75 12.87 7.14
C ASP A 92 -6.03 14.30 6.63
N GLU A 93 -7.30 14.67 6.66
CA GLU A 93 -7.81 15.93 6.13
C GLU A 93 -7.17 17.17 6.80
N LYS A 94 -6.57 17.02 8.00
CA LYS A 94 -5.90 18.14 8.68
C LYS A 94 -4.75 18.74 7.85
N PHE A 95 -4.11 17.96 6.99
CA PHE A 95 -3.00 18.42 6.14
C PHE A 95 -3.47 19.15 4.87
N ARG A 96 -4.77 19.19 4.59
CA ARG A 96 -5.33 19.88 3.42
C ARG A 96 -4.99 21.37 3.41
N ALA A 97 -5.07 22.02 4.58
CA ALA A 97 -4.73 23.44 4.71
C ALA A 97 -3.23 23.70 4.45
N ASP A 98 -2.35 22.80 4.91
CA ASP A 98 -0.91 22.88 4.64
C ASP A 98 -0.59 22.70 3.15
N SER A 99 -1.25 21.76 2.48
CA SER A 99 -1.14 21.53 1.04
C SER A 99 -1.48 22.79 0.24
N LEU A 100 -2.66 23.38 0.48
CA LEU A 100 -3.08 24.59 -0.21
C LEU A 100 -2.13 25.77 0.05
N ARG A 101 -1.64 25.89 1.29
CA ARG A 101 -0.70 26.95 1.68
C ARG A 101 0.64 26.82 0.96
N HIS A 102 1.28 25.65 1.00
CA HIS A 102 2.55 25.42 0.31
C HIS A 102 2.41 25.53 -1.20
N ARG A 103 1.30 25.03 -1.77
CA ARG A 103 0.97 25.20 -3.19
C ARG A 103 0.90 26.68 -3.58
N GLY A 104 0.16 27.50 -2.82
CA GLY A 104 0.06 28.94 -3.08
C GLY A 104 1.43 29.62 -3.07
N HIS A 105 2.30 29.27 -2.12
CA HIS A 105 3.66 29.78 -2.08
C HIS A 105 4.52 29.30 -3.26
N ALA A 106 4.41 28.03 -3.66
CA ALA A 106 5.14 27.49 -4.80
C ALA A 106 4.79 28.24 -6.09
N LEU A 107 3.49 28.46 -6.35
CA LEU A 107 3.01 29.19 -7.52
C LEU A 107 3.44 30.66 -7.50
N ALA A 108 3.33 31.33 -6.35
CA ALA A 108 3.74 32.73 -6.23
C ALA A 108 5.25 32.92 -6.45
N GLN A 109 6.09 32.00 -5.95
CA GLN A 109 7.54 32.04 -6.19
C GLN A 109 7.88 31.69 -7.64
N LEU A 110 7.22 30.69 -8.23
CA LEU A 110 7.42 30.34 -9.63
C LEU A 110 7.09 31.52 -10.54
N GLN A 111 5.93 32.14 -10.36
CA GLN A 111 5.51 33.31 -11.12
C GLN A 111 6.54 34.44 -11.01
N LYS A 112 6.97 34.76 -9.78
CA LYS A 112 7.97 35.80 -9.54
C LYS A 112 9.30 35.50 -10.27
N SER A 113 9.82 34.29 -10.16
CA SER A 113 11.08 33.90 -10.83
C SER A 113 10.95 33.90 -12.36
N MET A 114 9.77 33.59 -12.90
CA MET A 114 9.50 33.68 -14.34
C MET A 114 9.44 35.13 -14.82
N GLU A 115 8.76 36.03 -14.10
CA GLU A 115 8.69 37.46 -14.42
C GLU A 115 10.08 38.12 -14.42
N GLN A 116 10.97 37.65 -13.54
CA GLN A 116 12.35 38.13 -13.44
C GLN A 116 13.31 37.46 -14.44
N SER A 117 12.85 36.45 -15.20
CA SER A 117 13.69 35.63 -16.10
C SER A 117 14.91 34.99 -15.41
N GLU A 118 14.77 34.66 -14.12
CA GLU A 118 15.85 34.14 -13.26
C GLU A 118 15.89 32.61 -13.21
N LEU A 119 14.89 31.92 -13.77
CA LEU A 119 14.73 30.47 -13.62
C LEU A 119 15.34 29.71 -14.81
N PRO A 120 16.43 28.92 -14.60
CA PRO A 120 16.96 28.05 -15.64
C PRO A 120 15.94 27.01 -16.10
N THR A 121 16.06 26.51 -17.34
CA THR A 121 15.14 25.50 -17.90
C THR A 121 15.02 24.26 -17.02
N GLU A 122 16.13 23.77 -16.45
CA GLU A 122 16.12 22.61 -15.53
C GLU A 122 15.30 22.88 -14.27
N MET A 123 15.48 24.05 -13.63
CA MET A 123 14.70 24.42 -12.45
C MET A 123 13.23 24.63 -12.80
N CYS A 124 12.93 25.21 -13.97
CA CYS A 124 11.58 25.34 -14.47
C CYS A 124 10.91 23.96 -14.63
N LEU A 125 11.62 23.00 -15.22
CA LEU A 125 11.16 21.61 -15.34
C LEU A 125 10.96 20.99 -13.96
N ALA A 126 11.91 21.11 -13.04
CA ALA A 126 11.79 20.52 -11.71
C ALA A 126 10.55 21.04 -10.96
N VAL A 127 10.33 22.37 -10.96
CA VAL A 127 9.17 22.98 -10.30
C VAL A 127 7.87 22.56 -10.98
N THR A 128 7.78 22.67 -12.31
CA THR A 128 6.54 22.37 -13.04
C THR A 128 6.19 20.89 -12.99
N MET A 129 7.19 19.99 -13.03
CA MET A 129 6.95 18.56 -12.91
C MET A 129 6.54 18.15 -11.50
N VAL A 130 7.17 18.68 -10.45
CA VAL A 130 6.73 18.41 -9.07
C VAL A 130 5.30 18.90 -8.83
N LEU A 131 4.95 20.09 -9.34
CA LEU A 131 3.57 20.59 -9.28
C LEU A 131 2.61 19.70 -10.10
N CYS A 132 3.00 19.28 -11.29
CA CYS A 132 2.21 18.35 -12.12
C CYS A 132 1.92 17.04 -11.36
N SER A 133 2.94 16.40 -10.77
CA SER A 133 2.78 15.18 -9.99
C SER A 133 1.94 15.41 -8.73
N MET A 134 2.14 16.54 -8.03
CA MET A 134 1.35 16.91 -6.85
C MET A 134 -0.13 17.09 -7.18
N GLU A 135 -0.48 17.80 -8.26
CA GLU A 135 -1.88 17.99 -8.66
C GLU A 135 -2.54 16.67 -9.07
N SER A 136 -1.78 15.74 -9.66
CA SER A 136 -2.30 14.44 -10.12
C SER A 136 -2.86 13.55 -9.00
N ILE A 137 -2.42 13.77 -7.76
CA ILE A 137 -2.93 13.08 -6.57
C ILE A 137 -3.82 13.98 -5.69
N SER A 138 -4.06 15.22 -6.10
CA SER A 138 -4.94 16.15 -5.40
C SER A 138 -6.39 16.02 -5.88
N GLU A 139 -7.34 16.60 -5.15
CA GLU A 139 -8.77 16.55 -5.54
C GLU A 139 -9.11 17.28 -6.85
N ALA A 140 -8.16 18.01 -7.46
CA ALA A 140 -8.36 18.75 -8.70
C ALA A 140 -7.99 17.90 -9.93
N THR A 141 -8.98 17.35 -10.63
CA THR A 141 -8.79 16.36 -11.71
C THR A 141 -8.07 16.88 -12.96
N ASP A 142 -8.04 18.21 -13.19
CA ASP A 142 -7.48 18.79 -14.43
C ASP A 142 -6.37 19.83 -14.20
N ALA A 143 -6.05 20.18 -12.95
CA ALA A 143 -5.10 21.25 -12.63
C ALA A 143 -3.63 20.89 -12.89
N TRP A 144 -3.32 19.61 -13.10
CA TRP A 144 -1.98 19.11 -13.43
C TRP A 144 -1.58 19.46 -14.88
N TYR A 145 -2.53 19.50 -15.82
CA TYR A 145 -2.25 19.64 -17.25
C TYR A 145 -1.60 21.00 -17.63
N PRO A 146 -2.04 22.15 -17.07
CA PRO A 146 -1.33 23.41 -17.26
C PRO A 146 0.15 23.38 -16.88
N HIS A 147 0.52 22.65 -15.81
CA HIS A 147 1.91 22.49 -15.40
C HIS A 147 2.72 21.71 -16.42
N LEU A 148 2.17 20.61 -16.94
CA LEU A 148 2.78 19.82 -18.00
C LEU A 148 2.96 20.63 -19.30
N LYS A 149 1.96 21.44 -19.66
CA LYS A 149 2.07 22.40 -20.79
C LYS A 149 3.16 23.44 -20.56
N GLY A 150 3.28 23.97 -19.35
CA GLY A 150 4.36 24.88 -18.97
C GLY A 150 5.74 24.24 -19.13
N ALA A 151 5.90 22.99 -18.68
CA ALA A 151 7.12 22.22 -18.88
C ALA A 151 7.44 22.01 -20.36
N ALA A 152 6.43 21.67 -21.18
CA ALA A 152 6.59 21.52 -22.62
C ALA A 152 6.99 22.84 -23.30
N ALA A 153 6.42 23.96 -22.87
CA ALA A 153 6.77 25.29 -23.37
C ALA A 153 8.22 25.67 -23.04
N ALA A 154 8.72 25.29 -21.86
CA ALA A 154 10.13 25.48 -21.49
C ALA A 154 11.10 24.65 -22.36
N LEU A 155 10.62 23.55 -22.94
CA LEU A 155 11.37 22.67 -23.86
C LEU A 155 11.11 22.98 -25.34
N ALA A 156 10.18 23.90 -25.63
CA ALA A 156 9.86 24.29 -27.00
C ALA A 156 10.97 25.20 -27.55
N TRP A 157 11.50 24.83 -28.72
CA TRP A 157 12.46 25.67 -29.44
C TRP A 157 11.71 26.71 -30.27
N GLN A 158 11.90 28.00 -29.98
CA GLN A 158 11.37 29.11 -30.78
C GLN A 158 12.49 29.71 -31.64
N SER A 159 12.44 29.43 -32.94
CA SER A 159 13.34 30.00 -33.94
C SER A 159 12.55 30.97 -34.81
N GLU A 160 12.54 32.23 -34.42
CA GLU A 160 12.31 33.29 -35.41
C GLU A 160 13.32 34.45 -35.33
N ASP A 161 14.07 34.66 -34.23
CA ASP A 161 15.03 35.80 -34.17
C ASP A 161 16.21 35.66 -33.20
N SER A 162 16.50 34.46 -32.64
CA SER A 162 17.50 34.30 -31.59
C SER A 162 18.81 33.68 -32.10
N LEU A 163 19.94 34.35 -31.87
CA LEU A 163 21.32 33.87 -32.07
C LEU A 163 21.71 32.69 -31.15
N ALA A 164 20.76 32.10 -30.41
CA ALA A 164 20.98 30.98 -29.51
C ALA A 164 21.20 29.67 -30.29
N VAL A 165 22.38 29.08 -30.12
CA VAL A 165 22.93 28.00 -30.98
C VAL A 165 22.46 26.58 -30.57
N VAL A 166 21.76 26.40 -29.44
CA VAL A 166 21.51 25.06 -28.87
C VAL A 166 20.02 24.83 -28.54
N ASP A 167 19.47 23.70 -28.99
CA ASP A 167 18.11 23.23 -28.64
C ASP A 167 17.97 23.05 -27.12
N PRO A 168 16.96 23.64 -26.44
CA PRO A 168 16.73 23.48 -25.00
C PRO A 168 16.73 22.02 -24.53
N LYS A 169 16.23 21.10 -25.37
CA LYS A 169 16.25 19.66 -25.07
C LYS A 169 17.68 19.12 -25.00
N GLN A 170 18.54 19.51 -25.95
CA GLN A 170 19.95 19.13 -25.95
C GLN A 170 20.71 19.78 -24.79
N ALA A 171 20.41 21.04 -24.47
CA ALA A 171 21.04 21.74 -23.36
C ALA A 171 20.78 21.02 -22.02
N VAL A 172 19.53 20.65 -21.76
CA VAL A 172 19.12 19.95 -20.53
C VAL A 172 19.70 18.52 -20.47
N GLN A 173 19.95 17.85 -21.61
CA GLN A 173 20.57 16.52 -21.60
C GLN A 173 22.04 16.50 -21.11
N THR A 174 22.71 17.66 -21.04
CA THR A 174 24.13 17.73 -20.69
C THR A 174 24.40 17.39 -19.22
N THR A 175 23.46 17.68 -18.33
CA THR A 175 23.57 17.45 -16.88
C THR A 175 22.91 16.14 -16.45
N PHE A 176 23.28 15.65 -15.27
CA PHE A 176 22.67 14.44 -14.70
C PHE A 176 21.21 14.68 -14.33
N GLU A 177 20.95 15.81 -13.67
CA GLU A 177 19.64 16.29 -13.23
C GLU A 177 18.71 16.50 -14.44
N GLY A 178 19.22 17.17 -15.47
CA GLY A 178 18.46 17.47 -16.67
C GLY A 178 18.08 16.21 -17.48
N ARG A 179 18.98 15.22 -17.60
CA ARG A 179 18.61 13.92 -18.21
C ARG A 179 17.45 13.26 -17.48
N TRP A 180 17.47 13.26 -16.16
CA TRP A 180 16.38 12.69 -15.37
C TRP A 180 15.08 13.49 -15.51
N LEU A 181 15.15 14.83 -15.45
CA LEU A 181 14.01 15.72 -15.61
C LEU A 181 13.34 15.55 -16.99
N LEU A 182 14.12 15.37 -18.05
CA LEU A 182 13.58 15.07 -19.39
C LEU A 182 12.85 13.73 -19.44
N ARG A 183 13.39 12.69 -18.80
CA ARG A 183 12.75 11.37 -18.71
C ARG A 183 11.46 11.44 -17.89
N ASN A 184 11.46 12.18 -16.79
CA ASN A 184 10.27 12.43 -15.98
C ASN A 184 9.19 13.20 -16.77
N PHE A 185 9.55 14.28 -17.45
CA PHE A 185 8.63 15.01 -18.35
C PHE A 185 8.07 14.09 -19.43
N ALA A 186 8.93 13.34 -20.14
CA ALA A 186 8.51 12.45 -21.20
C ALA A 186 7.51 11.39 -20.72
N TYR A 187 7.77 10.78 -19.55
CA TYR A 187 6.82 9.86 -18.93
C TYR A 187 5.44 10.50 -18.75
N HIS A 188 5.37 11.68 -18.14
CA HIS A 188 4.10 12.35 -17.89
C HIS A 188 3.40 12.82 -19.17
N ASP A 189 4.16 13.27 -20.19
CA ASP A 189 3.63 13.64 -21.50
C ASP A 189 3.01 12.43 -22.22
N ILE A 190 3.67 11.28 -22.16
CA ILE A 190 3.17 10.03 -22.75
C ILE A 190 1.91 9.54 -22.02
N MET A 191 1.94 9.53 -20.68
CA MET A 191 0.77 9.11 -19.89
C MET A 191 -0.42 10.05 -20.09
N MET A 192 -0.17 11.35 -20.28
CA MET A 192 -1.20 12.32 -20.68
C MET A 192 -1.79 11.98 -22.05
N GLY A 193 -0.95 11.70 -23.05
CA GLY A 193 -1.40 11.31 -24.39
C GLY A 193 -2.31 10.07 -24.37
N VAL A 194 -1.98 9.07 -23.55
CA VAL A 194 -2.84 7.88 -23.34
C VAL A 194 -4.14 8.27 -22.65
N SER A 195 -4.08 9.07 -21.60
CA SER A 195 -5.24 9.39 -20.74
C SER A 195 -6.25 10.31 -21.44
N MET A 196 -5.77 11.27 -22.22
CA MET A 196 -6.61 12.23 -22.97
C MET A 196 -6.88 11.79 -24.42
N ASP A 197 -6.41 10.61 -24.81
CA ASP A 197 -6.53 10.07 -26.16
C ASP A 197 -5.99 11.03 -27.24
N CYS A 198 -4.90 11.73 -26.94
CA CYS A 198 -4.30 12.75 -27.79
C CYS A 198 -2.82 12.48 -28.08
N ARG A 199 -2.23 13.33 -28.93
CA ARG A 199 -0.79 13.29 -29.18
C ARG A 199 -0.03 13.82 -27.95
N PRO A 200 1.18 13.30 -27.68
CA PRO A 200 2.10 13.95 -26.73
C PRO A 200 2.37 15.40 -27.19
N LEU A 201 2.66 16.27 -26.23
CA LEU A 201 3.02 17.66 -26.46
C LEU A 201 4.33 17.77 -27.26
N ILE A 202 5.30 16.91 -26.98
CA ILE A 202 6.57 16.84 -27.71
C ILE A 202 6.74 15.46 -28.34
N ARG A 203 6.94 15.43 -29.66
CA ARG A 203 7.13 14.18 -30.42
C ARG A 203 8.60 13.77 -30.49
N GLY A 204 8.83 12.49 -30.76
CA GLY A 204 10.17 11.91 -30.95
C GLY A 204 10.80 11.39 -29.67
N PHE A 205 11.95 10.73 -29.78
CA PHE A 205 12.64 10.10 -28.64
C PHE A 205 13.71 11.01 -28.05
N TYR A 206 13.36 12.26 -27.73
CA TYR A 206 14.30 13.30 -27.31
C TYR A 206 14.89 13.10 -25.92
N TRP A 207 14.55 12.02 -25.20
CA TRP A 207 15.08 11.68 -23.88
C TRP A 207 15.86 10.35 -23.89
N SER A 208 16.19 9.83 -25.08
CA SER A 208 17.01 8.63 -25.21
C SER A 208 18.39 8.86 -24.58
N SER A 209 18.87 7.89 -23.81
CA SER A 209 20.23 7.85 -23.25
C SER A 209 21.03 6.77 -23.96
N GLU A 210 22.33 7.00 -24.20
CA GLU A 210 23.26 5.95 -24.66
C GLU A 210 23.48 4.88 -23.59
N ASP A 211 23.36 5.26 -22.32
CA ASP A 211 23.44 4.37 -21.16
C ASP A 211 22.04 4.14 -20.57
N ASP A 212 21.32 3.18 -21.16
CA ASP A 212 20.05 2.63 -20.64
C ASP A 212 20.31 1.32 -19.84
N THR A 213 21.55 1.09 -19.39
CA THR A 213 21.91 -0.10 -18.59
C THR A 213 21.45 0.00 -17.14
N LEU A 214 21.29 1.22 -16.64
CA LEU A 214 20.76 1.52 -15.31
C LEU A 214 19.24 1.67 -15.34
N ALA A 215 18.56 1.03 -14.40
CA ALA A 215 17.12 1.14 -14.27
C ALA A 215 16.70 2.56 -13.88
N ASP A 216 15.77 3.12 -14.66
CA ASP A 216 15.18 4.42 -14.36
C ASP A 216 14.39 4.36 -13.04
N PRO A 217 14.48 5.39 -12.19
CA PRO A 217 13.71 5.47 -10.94
C PRO A 217 12.21 5.58 -11.12
N TYR A 218 11.69 5.97 -12.27
CA TYR A 218 10.25 6.14 -12.50
C TYR A 218 9.63 4.94 -13.22
N PHE A 219 10.34 4.37 -14.18
CA PHE A 219 9.80 3.34 -15.07
C PHE A 219 10.76 2.16 -15.34
N GLY A 220 11.83 2.02 -14.54
CA GLY A 220 12.80 0.94 -14.69
C GLY A 220 13.41 0.87 -16.10
N PHE A 221 13.38 -0.31 -16.71
CA PHE A 221 13.93 -0.56 -18.05
C PHE A 221 12.93 -0.27 -19.19
N ALA A 222 11.85 0.46 -18.93
CA ALA A 222 10.77 0.67 -19.91
C ALA A 222 10.96 1.87 -20.85
N SER A 223 12.15 2.49 -20.90
CA SER A 223 12.46 3.68 -21.75
C SER A 223 11.95 3.53 -23.19
N ARG A 224 12.36 2.45 -23.88
CA ARG A 224 11.93 2.18 -25.26
C ARG A 224 10.44 1.85 -25.37
N ILE A 225 9.88 1.16 -24.37
CA ILE A 225 8.45 0.79 -24.34
C ILE A 225 7.59 2.05 -24.24
N LEU A 226 7.96 3.01 -23.38
CA LEU A 226 7.27 4.30 -23.26
C LEU A 226 7.28 5.07 -24.57
N TYR A 227 8.41 5.11 -25.28
CA TYR A 227 8.45 5.70 -26.61
C TYR A 227 7.44 5.02 -27.58
N LEU A 228 7.31 3.70 -27.55
CA LEU A 228 6.34 2.98 -28.39
C LEU A 228 4.87 3.25 -27.98
N ILE A 229 4.61 3.52 -26.70
CA ILE A 229 3.30 4.01 -26.23
C ILE A 229 3.00 5.40 -26.80
N SER A 230 4.00 6.28 -26.83
CA SER A 230 3.92 7.60 -27.49
C SER A 230 3.51 7.47 -28.96
N GLU A 231 4.23 6.62 -29.71
CA GLU A 231 3.98 6.37 -31.14
C GLU A 231 2.59 5.78 -31.39
N THR A 232 2.10 4.94 -30.47
CA THR A 232 0.74 4.40 -30.52
C THR A 232 -0.31 5.49 -30.32
N SER A 233 -0.06 6.45 -29.44
CA SER A 233 -0.98 7.58 -29.20
C SER A 233 -1.00 8.54 -30.39
N ILE A 234 0.15 8.75 -31.05
CA ILE A 234 0.23 9.47 -32.33
C ILE A 234 -0.54 8.72 -33.42
N LEU A 235 -0.35 7.41 -33.53
CA LEU A 235 -1.07 6.55 -34.47
C LEU A 235 -2.58 6.64 -34.27
N ASN A 236 -3.07 6.60 -33.01
CA ASN A 236 -4.49 6.75 -32.68
C ASN A 236 -5.07 8.09 -33.18
N ALA A 237 -4.36 9.20 -32.94
CA ALA A 237 -4.79 10.51 -33.39
C ALA A 237 -4.79 10.64 -34.94
N ASP A 238 -3.79 10.04 -35.60
CA ASP A 238 -3.73 10.01 -37.07
C ASP A 238 -4.88 9.19 -37.67
N PHE A 239 -5.28 8.07 -37.03
CA PHE A 239 -6.49 7.32 -37.41
C PHE A 239 -7.76 8.16 -37.27
N ALA A 240 -7.92 8.87 -36.15
CA ALA A 240 -9.09 9.72 -35.92
C ALA A 240 -9.21 10.83 -36.97
N GLU A 241 -8.10 11.45 -37.37
CA GLU A 241 -8.09 12.47 -38.43
C GLU A 241 -8.39 11.89 -39.82
N ALA A 242 -7.92 10.69 -40.13
CA ALA A 242 -8.22 10.02 -41.39
C ALA A 242 -9.70 9.64 -41.50
N ASP A 243 -10.31 9.16 -40.41
CA ASP A 243 -11.74 8.81 -40.35
C ASP A 243 -12.64 10.03 -40.59
N LEU A 244 -12.16 11.22 -40.18
CA LEU A 244 -12.80 12.51 -40.45
C LEU A 244 -12.56 13.06 -41.88
N GLY A 245 -11.90 12.30 -42.75
CA GLY A 245 -11.67 12.67 -44.15
C GLY A 245 -10.50 13.64 -44.39
N SER A 246 -9.60 13.81 -43.42
CA SER A 246 -8.37 14.60 -43.60
C SER A 246 -7.37 13.85 -44.50
N GLN A 247 -6.68 14.56 -45.40
CA GLN A 247 -5.62 13.97 -46.22
C GLN A 247 -4.43 13.55 -45.33
N THR A 248 -4.41 12.31 -44.88
CA THR A 248 -3.24 11.76 -44.19
C THR A 248 -2.09 11.61 -45.18
N ARG A 249 -1.06 12.45 -45.00
CA ARG A 249 0.20 12.40 -45.75
C ARG A 249 0.86 11.03 -45.58
N GLY A 250 0.89 10.23 -46.64
CA GLY A 250 2.05 9.45 -47.08
C GLY A 250 2.55 8.25 -46.27
N TYR A 251 1.89 7.77 -45.21
CA TYR A 251 2.35 6.60 -44.45
C TYR A 251 1.28 5.50 -44.33
N SER A 252 1.69 4.24 -44.51
CA SER A 252 0.83 3.08 -44.31
C SER A 252 0.59 2.85 -42.81
N PHE A 253 -0.66 2.99 -42.36
CA PHE A 253 -1.08 2.65 -41.00
C PHE A 253 -0.69 1.20 -40.62
N ALA A 254 -0.76 0.29 -41.60
CA ALA A 254 -0.37 -1.10 -41.42
C ALA A 254 1.12 -1.22 -41.07
N GLU A 255 2.01 -0.59 -41.84
CA GLU A 255 3.46 -0.63 -41.61
C GLU A 255 3.84 -0.06 -40.24
N ARG A 256 3.24 1.08 -39.86
CA ARG A 256 3.49 1.69 -38.55
C ARG A 256 3.04 0.80 -37.40
N SER A 257 1.81 0.27 -37.48
CA SER A 257 1.29 -0.63 -36.45
C SER A 257 2.11 -1.92 -36.32
N GLN A 258 2.53 -2.51 -37.44
CA GLN A 258 3.37 -3.72 -37.47
C GLN A 258 4.76 -3.45 -36.89
N LYS A 259 5.35 -2.29 -37.20
CA LYS A 259 6.63 -1.88 -36.63
C LYS A 259 6.55 -1.74 -35.11
N ILE A 260 5.55 -1.01 -34.60
CA ILE A 260 5.33 -0.84 -33.16
C ILE A 260 5.12 -2.21 -32.49
N GLU A 261 4.28 -3.07 -33.05
CA GLU A 261 4.02 -4.40 -32.52
C GLU A 261 5.29 -5.25 -32.47
N SER A 262 6.06 -5.30 -33.56
CA SER A 262 7.29 -6.09 -33.65
C SER A 262 8.34 -5.63 -32.64
N GLU A 263 8.50 -4.32 -32.44
CA GLU A 263 9.43 -3.78 -31.46
C GLU A 263 8.98 -4.06 -30.02
N LEU A 264 7.69 -3.96 -29.72
CA LEU A 264 7.15 -4.33 -28.41
C LEU A 264 7.30 -5.84 -28.12
N GLN A 265 7.20 -6.69 -29.14
CA GLN A 265 7.40 -8.13 -29.00
C GLN A 265 8.86 -8.51 -28.77
N SER A 266 9.80 -7.78 -29.38
CA SER A 266 11.24 -8.05 -29.27
C SER A 266 11.92 -7.35 -28.07
N CYS A 267 11.24 -6.43 -27.37
CA CYS A 267 11.77 -5.81 -26.16
C CYS A 267 11.98 -6.86 -25.05
N ILE A 268 13.24 -7.04 -24.64
CA ILE A 268 13.68 -7.90 -23.54
C ILE A 268 14.38 -7.02 -22.50
N CYS A 269 14.22 -7.34 -21.21
CA CYS A 269 14.97 -6.66 -20.15
C CYS A 269 16.47 -6.99 -20.25
N PRO A 270 17.38 -6.09 -19.83
CA PRO A 270 18.82 -6.36 -19.86
C PRO A 270 19.21 -7.66 -19.11
N SER A 271 20.16 -8.41 -19.66
CA SER A 271 20.61 -9.70 -19.11
C SER A 271 21.20 -9.55 -17.70
N GLY A 272 20.88 -10.50 -16.81
CA GLY A 272 21.26 -10.47 -15.38
C GLY A 272 20.16 -10.02 -14.42
N HIS A 273 19.03 -9.53 -14.96
CA HIS A 273 17.85 -9.10 -14.19
C HIS A 273 16.65 -10.04 -14.38
N ASP A 274 16.85 -11.20 -15.01
CA ASP A 274 15.81 -12.20 -15.24
C ASP A 274 15.20 -12.61 -13.89
N HIS A 275 13.88 -12.41 -13.75
CA HIS A 275 13.09 -12.60 -12.52
C HIS A 275 13.22 -11.54 -11.42
N SER A 276 13.93 -10.43 -11.66
CA SER A 276 13.86 -9.26 -10.75
C SER A 276 12.48 -8.58 -10.81
N GLN A 277 12.10 -7.86 -9.76
CA GLN A 277 10.87 -7.06 -9.74
C GLN A 277 10.85 -6.01 -10.87
N LEU A 278 12.03 -5.45 -11.21
CA LEU A 278 12.18 -4.50 -12.32
C LEU A 278 11.93 -5.15 -13.69
N ALA A 279 12.33 -6.42 -13.87
CA ALA A 279 12.02 -7.16 -15.09
C ALA A 279 10.52 -7.44 -15.21
N LEU A 280 9.87 -7.84 -14.12
CA LEU A 280 8.41 -8.02 -14.08
C LEU A 280 7.67 -6.70 -14.39
N LEU A 281 8.16 -5.58 -13.86
CA LEU A 281 7.64 -4.24 -14.17
C LEU A 281 7.79 -3.90 -15.66
N GLY A 282 8.97 -4.14 -16.24
CA GLY A 282 9.21 -3.95 -17.68
C GLY A 282 8.28 -4.80 -18.54
N GLU A 283 8.04 -6.05 -18.17
CA GLU A 283 7.09 -6.93 -18.85
C GLU A 283 5.63 -6.48 -18.70
N ALA A 284 5.27 -5.92 -17.54
CA ALA A 284 3.96 -5.31 -17.33
C ALA A 284 3.75 -4.10 -18.26
N TYR A 285 4.74 -3.19 -18.34
CA TYR A 285 4.72 -2.08 -19.29
C TYR A 285 4.61 -2.56 -20.74
N ARG A 286 5.36 -3.61 -21.12
CA ARG A 286 5.33 -4.19 -22.47
C ARG A 286 3.94 -4.70 -22.84
N ASN A 287 3.31 -5.46 -21.95
CA ASN A 287 1.94 -5.95 -22.15
C ASN A 287 0.92 -4.80 -22.16
N ALA A 288 1.08 -3.79 -21.30
CA ALA A 288 0.23 -2.61 -21.29
C ALA A 288 0.32 -1.81 -22.61
N ALA A 289 1.53 -1.67 -23.18
CA ALA A 289 1.75 -1.05 -24.47
C ALA A 289 1.10 -1.83 -25.62
N LEU A 290 1.21 -3.16 -25.61
CA LEU A 290 0.52 -4.03 -26.57
C LEU A 290 -1.00 -3.90 -26.45
N ILE A 291 -1.53 -3.83 -25.23
CA ILE A 291 -2.96 -3.59 -24.98
C ILE A 291 -3.39 -2.24 -25.58
N HIS A 292 -2.61 -1.17 -25.35
CA HIS A 292 -2.90 0.15 -25.93
C HIS A 292 -2.93 0.10 -27.47
N LEU A 293 -1.95 -0.56 -28.09
CA LEU A 293 -1.89 -0.73 -29.54
C LEU A 293 -3.10 -1.52 -30.07
N TYR A 294 -3.38 -2.69 -29.51
CA TYR A 294 -4.48 -3.53 -29.99
C TYR A 294 -5.84 -2.88 -29.77
N ARG A 295 -6.02 -2.13 -28.67
CA ARG A 295 -7.24 -1.32 -28.47
C ARG A 295 -7.34 -0.23 -29.53
N THR A 296 -6.25 0.47 -29.84
CA THR A 296 -6.22 1.48 -30.91
C THR A 296 -6.63 0.86 -32.25
N LEU A 297 -6.02 -0.27 -32.64
CA LEU A 297 -6.37 -0.97 -33.88
C LEU A 297 -7.82 -1.46 -33.89
N ALA A 298 -8.34 -1.98 -32.77
CA ALA A 298 -9.70 -2.49 -32.68
C ALA A 298 -10.78 -1.38 -32.80
N ARG A 299 -10.43 -0.12 -32.47
CA ARG A 299 -11.31 1.03 -32.67
C ARG A 299 -11.61 1.23 -34.15
N TYR A 300 -10.58 1.22 -35.00
CA TYR A 300 -10.68 1.61 -36.41
C TYR A 300 -10.71 0.44 -37.42
N ILE A 301 -10.14 -0.72 -37.07
CA ILE A 301 -9.97 -1.86 -38.00
C ILE A 301 -10.84 -3.05 -37.56
N LYS A 302 -12.11 -3.06 -37.97
CA LYS A 302 -13.08 -4.08 -37.53
C LYS A 302 -12.82 -5.49 -38.10
N ILE A 303 -12.20 -5.59 -39.27
CA ILE A 303 -11.97 -6.87 -39.97
C ILE A 303 -11.10 -7.86 -39.17
N TYR A 304 -10.25 -7.37 -38.27
CA TYR A 304 -9.37 -8.19 -37.42
C TYR A 304 -9.83 -8.29 -35.95
N SER A 305 -11.09 -7.95 -35.66
CA SER A 305 -11.63 -7.90 -34.29
C SER A 305 -11.32 -9.16 -33.46
N ASP A 306 -11.52 -10.35 -34.03
CA ASP A 306 -11.35 -11.60 -33.27
C ASP A 306 -9.88 -11.90 -32.96
N ILE A 307 -8.98 -11.61 -33.92
CA ILE A 307 -7.54 -11.73 -33.71
C ILE A 307 -7.07 -10.74 -32.64
N LEU A 308 -7.52 -9.48 -32.71
CA LEU A 308 -7.16 -8.45 -31.72
C LEU A 308 -7.69 -8.77 -30.33
N LYS A 309 -8.90 -9.32 -30.19
CA LYS A 309 -9.44 -9.81 -28.92
C LYS A 309 -8.60 -10.94 -28.32
N ALA A 310 -8.17 -11.90 -29.15
CA ALA A 310 -7.29 -12.98 -28.69
C ALA A 310 -5.94 -12.45 -28.20
N LYS A 311 -5.32 -11.52 -28.94
CA LYS A 311 -4.07 -10.87 -28.54
C LYS A 311 -4.21 -10.06 -27.25
N LEU A 312 -5.31 -9.31 -27.08
CA LEU A 312 -5.63 -8.58 -25.86
C LEU A 312 -5.74 -9.52 -24.65
N LYS A 313 -6.48 -10.62 -24.80
CA LYS A 313 -6.63 -11.65 -23.76
C LYS A 313 -5.27 -12.21 -23.34
N ALA A 314 -4.40 -12.55 -24.30
CA ALA A 314 -3.06 -13.06 -24.01
C ALA A 314 -2.20 -12.05 -23.21
N CYS A 315 -2.30 -10.75 -23.50
CA CYS A 315 -1.58 -9.72 -22.75
C CYS A 315 -2.08 -9.62 -21.29
N VAL A 316 -3.40 -9.65 -21.08
CA VAL A 316 -4.00 -9.62 -19.75
C VAL A 316 -3.64 -10.87 -18.94
N GLU A 317 -3.70 -12.05 -19.56
CA GLU A 317 -3.29 -13.30 -18.94
C GLU A 317 -1.79 -13.29 -18.58
N SER A 318 -0.93 -12.72 -19.43
CA SER A 318 0.50 -12.59 -19.16
C SER A 318 0.77 -11.72 -17.92
N ILE A 319 0.11 -10.56 -17.81
CA ILE A 319 0.21 -9.69 -16.62
C ILE A 319 -0.28 -10.44 -15.39
N TYR A 320 -1.47 -11.05 -15.47
CA TYR A 320 -2.08 -11.75 -14.35
C TYR A 320 -1.21 -12.89 -13.81
N LEU A 321 -0.69 -13.74 -14.69
CA LEU A 321 0.15 -14.89 -14.32
C LEU A 321 1.48 -14.47 -13.66
N LYS A 322 1.97 -13.27 -13.96
CA LYS A 322 3.26 -12.75 -13.49
C LYS A 322 3.14 -11.90 -12.22
N CYS A 323 2.00 -11.23 -12.01
CA CYS A 323 1.72 -10.50 -10.77
C CYS A 323 1.28 -11.42 -9.62
N MET A 324 0.75 -12.61 -9.93
CA MET A 324 0.35 -13.57 -8.90
C MET A 324 1.55 -14.35 -8.37
N VAL A 325 1.91 -14.11 -7.11
CA VAL A 325 2.75 -15.06 -6.37
C VAL A 325 1.98 -16.37 -6.31
N ALA A 326 2.56 -17.43 -6.87
CA ALA A 326 1.93 -18.74 -6.82
C ALA A 326 1.87 -19.21 -5.35
N PRO A 327 0.67 -19.50 -4.80
CA PRO A 327 0.59 -20.15 -3.50
C PRO A 327 1.24 -21.54 -3.58
N TYR A 328 1.55 -22.13 -2.42
CA TYR A 328 2.05 -23.50 -2.36
C TYR A 328 1.14 -24.44 -3.18
N ARG A 329 1.71 -25.08 -4.22
CA ARG A 329 0.98 -25.95 -5.16
C ARG A 329 1.10 -27.44 -4.83
N GLY A 330 1.91 -27.79 -3.83
CA GLY A 330 2.06 -29.18 -3.42
C GLY A 330 0.80 -29.72 -2.74
N PRO A 331 0.69 -31.04 -2.58
CA PRO A 331 -0.40 -31.61 -1.81
C PRO A 331 -0.33 -31.09 -0.36
N ARG A 332 -1.49 -30.82 0.24
CA ARG A 332 -1.55 -30.56 1.68
C ARG A 332 -0.95 -31.75 2.42
N LEU A 333 -0.16 -31.49 3.46
CA LEU A 333 0.36 -32.54 4.31
C LEU A 333 -0.82 -33.35 4.91
N PRO A 334 -0.72 -34.69 4.95
CA PRO A 334 -1.79 -35.52 5.48
C PRO A 334 -2.04 -35.22 6.97
N ALA A 335 -3.30 -35.31 7.39
CA ALA A 335 -3.73 -35.14 8.79
C ALA A 335 -3.41 -33.78 9.45
N VAL A 336 -3.17 -32.72 8.66
CA VAL A 336 -3.08 -31.35 9.19
C VAL A 336 -4.49 -30.79 9.40
N PRO A 337 -4.89 -30.38 10.62
CA PRO A 337 -6.17 -29.72 10.87
C PRO A 337 -6.34 -28.44 10.05
N ASP A 338 -7.58 -28.01 9.82
CA ASP A 338 -7.85 -26.73 9.17
C ASP A 338 -7.39 -25.55 10.03
N ASP A 339 -7.03 -24.44 9.39
CA ASP A 339 -6.71 -23.22 10.13
C ASP A 339 -7.94 -22.72 10.90
N LEU A 340 -7.70 -22.00 12.00
CA LEU A 340 -8.76 -21.40 12.82
C LEU A 340 -8.60 -19.89 12.86
N VAL A 341 -9.67 -19.17 12.50
CA VAL A 341 -9.73 -17.72 12.64
C VAL A 341 -11.02 -17.36 13.37
N VAL A 342 -10.89 -16.74 14.54
CA VAL A 342 -12.02 -16.21 15.31
C VAL A 342 -11.92 -14.68 15.29
N PRO A 343 -12.73 -13.98 14.49
CA PRO A 343 -12.70 -12.52 14.44
C PRO A 343 -13.35 -11.90 15.68
N GLY A 344 -13.00 -10.64 15.97
CA GLY A 344 -13.72 -9.83 16.96
C GLY A 344 -13.58 -10.31 18.40
N ILE A 345 -12.44 -10.89 18.80
CA ILE A 345 -12.23 -11.40 20.16
C ILE A 345 -12.22 -10.31 21.25
N PHE A 346 -11.99 -9.05 20.88
CA PHE A 346 -12.05 -7.90 21.80
C PHE A 346 -13.46 -7.33 21.98
N ASP A 347 -14.43 -7.75 21.17
CA ASP A 347 -15.83 -7.39 21.35
C ASP A 347 -16.45 -8.28 22.44
N ILE A 348 -16.33 -7.82 23.69
CA ILE A 348 -16.76 -8.55 24.89
C ILE A 348 -18.29 -8.58 25.00
N GLU A 349 -18.96 -7.51 24.57
CA GLU A 349 -20.43 -7.37 24.55
C GLU A 349 -21.03 -8.00 23.28
N CYS A 350 -20.52 -9.17 22.90
CA CYS A 350 -20.99 -9.94 21.75
C CYS A 350 -22.24 -10.78 22.09
N ASP A 351 -22.70 -11.60 21.14
CA ASP A 351 -23.81 -12.54 21.34
C ASP A 351 -23.62 -13.38 22.61
N GLU A 352 -24.53 -13.21 23.57
CA GLU A 352 -24.49 -13.86 24.89
C GLU A 352 -24.53 -15.40 24.80
N ARG A 353 -25.08 -15.95 23.71
CA ARG A 353 -25.11 -17.40 23.48
C ARG A 353 -23.71 -18.01 23.35
N LEU A 354 -22.69 -17.21 23.02
CA LEU A 354 -21.29 -17.66 22.90
C LEU A 354 -20.59 -17.87 24.24
N TRP A 355 -21.16 -17.37 25.34
CA TRP A 355 -20.58 -17.47 26.68
C TRP A 355 -21.10 -18.71 27.39
N VAL A 356 -20.25 -19.74 27.48
CA VAL A 356 -20.55 -21.03 28.11
C VAL A 356 -20.44 -20.91 29.63
N PRO A 357 -21.50 -21.21 30.41
CA PRO A 357 -21.44 -21.19 31.87
C PRO A 357 -20.44 -22.20 32.42
N GLN A 358 -19.58 -21.76 33.34
CA GLN A 358 -18.59 -22.62 34.03
C GLN A 358 -18.93 -22.81 35.51
N ALA A 359 -19.34 -21.73 36.17
CA ALA A 359 -19.76 -21.68 37.57
C ALA A 359 -20.71 -20.48 37.74
N PRO A 360 -21.39 -20.30 38.90
CA PRO A 360 -22.16 -19.09 39.16
C PRO A 360 -21.33 -17.84 38.90
N ASP A 361 -21.83 -16.97 38.04
CA ASP A 361 -21.20 -15.71 37.61
C ASP A 361 -19.83 -15.84 36.93
N VAL A 362 -19.53 -17.02 36.37
CA VAL A 362 -18.31 -17.31 35.61
C VAL A 362 -18.67 -18.00 34.28
N TRP A 363 -18.22 -17.41 33.18
CA TRP A 363 -18.41 -17.94 31.84
C TRP A 363 -17.10 -18.03 31.09
N PHE A 364 -17.01 -18.95 30.14
CA PHE A 364 -15.94 -18.95 29.16
C PHE A 364 -16.47 -18.92 27.73
N ARG A 365 -15.75 -18.24 26.85
CA ARG A 365 -15.95 -18.29 25.41
C ARG A 365 -14.80 -19.08 24.78
N PRO A 366 -15.03 -20.25 24.17
CA PRO A 366 -13.99 -21.02 23.49
C PRO A 366 -13.41 -20.23 22.32
N LEU A 367 -12.08 -20.23 22.18
CA LEU A 367 -11.37 -19.77 20.99
C LEU A 367 -10.73 -20.95 20.25
N LEU A 368 -10.18 -21.92 20.98
CA LEU A 368 -9.57 -23.14 20.42
C LEU A 368 -9.65 -24.27 21.46
N LEU A 369 -10.07 -25.46 21.04
CA LEU A 369 -10.14 -26.68 21.86
C LEU A 369 -9.27 -27.77 21.20
N SER A 370 -7.99 -27.86 21.56
CA SER A 370 -7.07 -28.82 20.95
C SER A 370 -7.16 -30.16 21.69
N VAL A 371 -7.98 -31.05 21.16
CA VAL A 371 -8.24 -32.34 21.81
C VAL A 371 -7.06 -33.30 21.69
N SER A 372 -6.29 -33.18 20.61
CA SER A 372 -5.08 -33.97 20.37
C SER A 372 -3.85 -33.36 21.05
N GLY A 373 -3.75 -32.03 21.06
CA GLY A 373 -2.67 -31.30 21.72
C GLY A 373 -2.83 -31.16 23.24
N GLY A 374 -4.01 -31.46 23.78
CA GLY A 374 -4.28 -31.43 25.21
C GLY A 374 -4.27 -30.02 25.80
N TYR A 375 -4.73 -29.01 25.05
CA TYR A 375 -4.78 -27.62 25.51
C TYR A 375 -6.04 -26.91 25.01
N PHE A 376 -6.37 -25.77 25.62
CA PHE A 376 -7.44 -24.91 25.16
C PHE A 376 -7.08 -23.44 25.27
N VAL A 377 -7.68 -22.63 24.39
CA VAL A 377 -7.65 -21.17 24.46
C VAL A 377 -9.07 -20.69 24.63
N ASN A 378 -9.33 -19.88 25.66
CA ASN A 378 -10.64 -19.31 25.92
C ASN A 378 -10.54 -17.88 26.47
N ILE A 379 -11.65 -17.16 26.42
CA ILE A 379 -11.83 -15.91 27.15
C ILE A 379 -12.69 -16.23 28.36
N LEU A 380 -12.20 -15.96 29.56
CA LEU A 380 -12.93 -16.11 30.80
C LEU A 380 -13.55 -14.76 31.19
N ARG A 381 -14.86 -14.75 31.48
CA ARG A 381 -15.60 -13.60 31.99
C ARG A 381 -16.11 -13.91 33.39
N VAL A 382 -15.80 -13.03 34.34
CA VAL A 382 -16.16 -13.17 35.75
C VAL A 382 -16.87 -11.90 36.20
N ARG A 383 -18.11 -12.03 36.68
CA ARG A 383 -18.93 -10.95 37.25
C ARG A 383 -19.21 -11.16 38.75
N ARG A 384 -18.25 -11.78 39.43
CA ARG A 384 -18.24 -11.97 40.89
C ARG A 384 -16.90 -11.53 41.47
N SER A 385 -16.90 -11.12 42.73
CA SER A 385 -15.72 -10.82 43.53
C SER A 385 -15.42 -11.94 44.54
N GLY A 386 -14.23 -11.91 45.11
CA GLY A 386 -13.70 -12.89 46.06
C GLY A 386 -12.94 -14.02 45.40
N ILE A 387 -12.79 -15.12 46.14
CA ILE A 387 -12.03 -16.30 45.71
C ILE A 387 -12.81 -17.11 44.68
N LEU A 388 -12.23 -17.29 43.49
CA LEU A 388 -12.86 -18.07 42.42
C LEU A 388 -12.57 -19.56 42.56
N SER A 389 -11.31 -19.91 42.71
CA SER A 389 -10.83 -21.29 42.80
C SER A 389 -9.39 -21.36 43.34
N ARG A 390 -9.07 -22.48 43.99
CA ARG A 390 -7.68 -22.93 44.18
C ARG A 390 -7.41 -24.11 43.26
N HIS A 391 -6.33 -24.04 42.51
CA HIS A 391 -6.02 -25.06 41.53
C HIS A 391 -4.52 -25.17 41.24
N ARG A 392 -4.15 -26.33 40.72
CA ARG A 392 -2.83 -26.66 40.19
C ARG A 392 -2.92 -26.85 38.68
N HIS A 393 -1.93 -26.36 37.94
CA HIS A 393 -1.87 -26.60 36.50
C HIS A 393 -0.99 -27.80 36.15
N ALA A 394 -1.51 -28.70 35.32
CA ALA A 394 -0.72 -29.82 34.78
C ALA A 394 0.28 -29.40 33.69
N GLY A 395 0.13 -28.19 33.13
CA GLY A 395 1.00 -27.59 32.14
C GLY A 395 1.07 -26.07 32.33
N CYS A 396 1.68 -25.34 31.40
CA CYS A 396 1.79 -23.89 31.54
C CYS A 396 0.48 -23.17 31.17
N VAL A 397 0.30 -22.00 31.77
CA VAL A 397 -0.80 -21.09 31.43
C VAL A 397 -0.25 -19.72 31.03
N HIS A 398 -0.82 -19.17 29.98
CA HIS A 398 -0.59 -17.81 29.53
C HIS A 398 -1.89 -17.04 29.66
N ALA A 399 -1.84 -15.87 30.30
CA ALA A 399 -3.00 -15.03 30.53
C ALA A 399 -2.76 -13.64 29.94
N THR A 400 -3.77 -13.09 29.25
CA THR A 400 -3.79 -11.70 28.79
C THR A 400 -5.05 -11.03 29.30
N VAL A 401 -4.90 -10.01 30.14
CA VAL A 401 -6.04 -9.35 30.78
C VAL A 401 -6.65 -8.35 29.81
N LEU A 402 -7.90 -8.57 29.44
CA LEU A 402 -8.64 -7.72 28.50
C LEU A 402 -9.45 -6.63 29.22
N LYS A 403 -9.89 -6.89 30.45
CA LYS A 403 -10.67 -5.95 31.26
C LYS A 403 -10.53 -6.26 32.75
N GLY A 404 -10.43 -5.22 33.58
CA GLY A 404 -10.41 -5.36 35.03
C GLY A 404 -9.06 -5.84 35.58
N ARG A 405 -9.08 -6.50 36.74
CA ARG A 405 -7.88 -7.05 37.39
C ARG A 405 -8.19 -8.25 38.27
N TRP A 406 -7.18 -9.08 38.51
CA TRP A 406 -7.24 -10.23 39.42
C TRP A 406 -5.87 -10.49 40.06
N HIS A 407 -5.84 -11.35 41.07
CA HIS A 407 -4.68 -11.65 41.90
C HIS A 407 -4.61 -13.14 42.24
N TYR A 408 -3.40 -13.63 42.50
CA TYR A 408 -3.18 -14.91 43.18
C TYR A 408 -2.63 -14.66 44.56
N LEU A 409 -3.29 -15.19 45.59
CA LEU A 409 -2.93 -14.95 47.00
C LEU A 409 -1.46 -15.29 47.33
N GLU A 410 -0.91 -16.27 46.62
CA GLU A 410 0.43 -16.80 46.78
C GLU A 410 1.52 -15.89 46.18
N HIS A 411 1.13 -14.89 45.38
CA HIS A 411 2.03 -14.05 44.61
C HIS A 411 1.90 -12.56 44.96
N PRO A 412 2.97 -11.74 44.88
CA PRO A 412 2.90 -10.33 45.28
C PRO A 412 2.34 -9.40 44.18
N TRP A 413 2.15 -9.89 42.96
CA TRP A 413 1.82 -9.08 41.78
C TRP A 413 0.34 -9.14 41.44
N TRP A 414 -0.19 -8.08 40.84
CA TRP A 414 -1.56 -8.01 40.31
C TRP A 414 -1.56 -8.08 38.79
N ALA A 415 -2.46 -8.88 38.21
CA ALA A 415 -2.71 -8.87 36.78
C ALA A 415 -3.78 -7.81 36.46
N THR A 416 -3.43 -6.78 35.71
CA THR A 416 -4.30 -5.65 35.36
C THR A 416 -4.53 -5.56 33.86
N GLU A 417 -5.58 -4.88 33.43
CA GLU A 417 -5.94 -4.63 32.01
C GLU A 417 -4.73 -4.26 31.14
N GLY A 418 -4.60 -4.94 29.99
CA GLY A 418 -3.45 -4.84 29.08
C GLY A 418 -2.22 -5.65 29.51
N GLY A 419 -2.25 -6.25 30.70
CA GLY A 419 -1.16 -7.04 31.26
C GLY A 419 -1.12 -8.48 30.77
N TYR A 420 0.06 -9.08 30.86
CA TYR A 420 0.33 -10.48 30.58
C TYR A 420 0.83 -11.18 31.84
N ALA A 421 0.34 -12.40 32.10
CA ALA A 421 0.86 -13.27 33.15
C ALA A 421 1.22 -14.64 32.59
N PHE A 422 2.25 -15.25 33.17
CA PHE A 422 2.70 -16.60 32.89
C PHE A 422 2.69 -17.40 34.18
N GLU A 423 2.06 -18.56 34.14
CA GLU A 423 1.96 -19.48 35.26
C GLU A 423 2.68 -20.77 34.87
N PRO A 424 3.75 -21.16 35.58
CA PRO A 424 4.49 -22.35 35.26
C PRO A 424 3.69 -23.62 35.59
N PRO A 425 4.02 -24.76 34.96
CA PRO A 425 3.46 -26.06 35.35
C PRO A 425 3.70 -26.35 36.83
N GLU A 426 2.78 -27.08 37.45
CA GLU A 426 2.75 -27.44 38.88
C GLU A 426 2.57 -26.28 39.87
N ASP A 427 2.44 -25.02 39.42
CA ASP A 427 2.10 -23.92 40.33
C ASP A 427 0.71 -24.16 40.93
N ILE A 428 0.59 -23.91 42.24
CA ILE A 428 -0.66 -24.02 43.00
C ILE A 428 -1.01 -22.63 43.48
N HIS A 429 -2.15 -22.12 43.03
CA HIS A 429 -2.59 -20.78 43.41
C HIS A 429 -4.08 -20.65 43.61
N THR A 430 -4.44 -19.56 44.29
CA THR A 430 -5.79 -19.19 44.66
C THR A 430 -6.19 -17.89 43.96
N LEU A 431 -7.05 -17.99 42.94
CA LEU A 431 -7.47 -16.84 42.13
C LEU A 431 -8.48 -15.98 42.88
N GLU A 432 -8.17 -14.71 43.05
CA GLU A 432 -9.01 -13.68 43.64
C GLU A 432 -9.37 -12.59 42.62
N VAL A 433 -10.64 -12.18 42.61
CA VAL A 433 -11.11 -10.96 41.95
C VAL A 433 -11.52 -9.95 43.03
N PRO A 434 -10.93 -8.75 43.08
CA PRO A 434 -11.19 -7.82 44.17
C PRO A 434 -12.59 -7.19 44.08
N GLU A 435 -13.15 -6.74 45.22
CA GLU A 435 -14.54 -6.27 45.33
C GLU A 435 -14.87 -5.04 44.46
N ASP A 436 -13.88 -4.20 44.14
CA ASP A 436 -14.03 -3.02 43.29
C ASP A 436 -14.14 -3.34 41.79
N VAL A 437 -13.85 -4.58 41.39
CA VAL A 437 -13.90 -5.03 39.99
C VAL A 437 -15.27 -5.61 39.68
N LYS A 438 -16.08 -4.84 38.93
CA LYS A 438 -17.41 -5.28 38.47
C LYS A 438 -17.37 -6.44 37.47
N GLU A 439 -16.33 -6.48 36.65
CA GLU A 439 -16.15 -7.49 35.62
C GLU A 439 -14.65 -7.67 35.34
N MET A 440 -14.21 -8.92 35.36
CA MET A 440 -12.88 -9.34 34.92
C MET A 440 -13.02 -10.16 33.64
N VAL A 441 -12.23 -9.81 32.63
CA VAL A 441 -12.15 -10.54 31.37
C VAL A 441 -10.70 -10.83 31.05
N THR A 442 -10.35 -12.12 30.94
CA THR A 442 -8.97 -12.56 30.68
C THR A 442 -8.98 -13.66 29.63
N MET A 443 -8.14 -13.51 28.60
CA MET A 443 -7.86 -14.58 27.65
C MET A 443 -6.80 -15.50 28.22
N PHE A 444 -7.11 -16.80 28.30
CA PHE A 444 -6.19 -17.82 28.76
C PHE A 444 -5.84 -18.79 27.62
N HIS A 445 -4.56 -19.14 27.52
CA HIS A 445 -4.11 -20.37 26.88
C HIS A 445 -3.63 -21.31 27.98
N VAL A 446 -4.28 -22.47 28.08
CA VAL A 446 -4.08 -23.46 29.14
C VAL A 446 -3.58 -24.75 28.51
N THR A 447 -2.37 -25.15 28.86
CA THR A 447 -1.81 -26.45 28.48
C THR A 447 -2.10 -27.47 29.57
N GLY A 448 -2.68 -28.61 29.21
CA GLY A 448 -3.09 -29.64 30.14
C GLY A 448 -4.42 -29.34 30.82
N ALA A 449 -4.47 -29.53 32.14
CA ALA A 449 -5.69 -29.46 32.92
C ALA A 449 -5.52 -28.57 34.16
N TYR A 450 -6.63 -27.97 34.58
CA TYR A 450 -6.80 -27.42 35.92
C TYR A 450 -7.15 -28.56 36.86
N ILE A 451 -6.31 -28.80 37.86
CA ILE A 451 -6.59 -29.72 38.96
C ILE A 451 -7.02 -28.86 40.13
N TYR A 452 -8.33 -28.80 40.40
CA TYR A 452 -8.84 -28.11 41.58
C TYR A 452 -8.35 -28.83 42.83
N VAL A 453 -7.86 -28.08 43.82
CA VAL A 453 -7.29 -28.63 45.06
C VAL A 453 -7.88 -27.97 46.30
N ASP A 454 -7.87 -28.69 47.42
CA ASP A 454 -8.17 -28.15 48.75
C ASP A 454 -6.98 -27.30 49.29
N PRO A 455 -7.08 -26.69 50.49
CA PRO A 455 -5.96 -25.92 51.08
C PRO A 455 -4.67 -26.71 51.32
N ASP A 456 -4.76 -28.03 51.44
CA ASP A 456 -3.62 -28.91 51.67
C ASP A 456 -3.02 -29.45 50.36
N GLY A 457 -3.58 -29.03 49.21
CA GLY A 457 -3.13 -29.43 47.88
C GLY A 457 -3.70 -30.76 47.39
N ASN A 458 -4.69 -31.34 48.09
CA ASN A 458 -5.31 -32.60 47.66
C ASN A 458 -6.27 -32.34 46.48
N PRO A 459 -6.20 -33.13 45.40
CA PRO A 459 -7.11 -32.98 44.26
C PRO A 459 -8.58 -33.23 44.64
N VAL A 460 -9.44 -32.27 44.28
CA VAL A 460 -10.90 -32.35 44.47
C VAL A 460 -11.68 -32.33 43.15
N GLY A 461 -11.03 -32.01 42.03
CA GLY A 461 -11.66 -32.03 40.71
C GLY A 461 -10.66 -31.75 39.58
N VAL A 462 -11.08 -32.03 38.34
CA VAL A 462 -10.26 -31.80 37.14
C VAL A 462 -11.10 -31.10 36.07
N GLU A 463 -10.51 -30.12 35.40
CA GLU A 463 -11.06 -29.49 34.20
C GLU A 463 -9.98 -29.45 33.10
N ASP A 464 -10.24 -30.15 32.00
CA ASP A 464 -9.39 -30.25 30.83
C ASP A 464 -10.13 -29.85 29.54
N VAL A 465 -9.48 -29.98 28.38
CA VAL A 465 -10.08 -29.67 27.07
C VAL A 465 -11.34 -30.49 26.78
N PHE A 466 -11.43 -31.74 27.23
CA PHE A 466 -12.59 -32.61 26.99
C PHE A 466 -13.79 -32.16 27.82
N SER A 467 -13.57 -31.80 29.09
CA SER A 467 -14.61 -31.24 29.95
C SER A 467 -15.09 -29.87 29.46
N LYS A 468 -14.19 -29.01 28.92
CA LYS A 468 -14.56 -27.75 28.26
C LYS A 468 -15.42 -28.00 27.02
N LEU A 469 -15.03 -28.96 26.19
CA LEU A 469 -15.77 -29.33 24.98
C LEU A 469 -17.17 -29.86 25.32
N ASP A 470 -17.30 -30.74 26.33
CA ASP A 470 -18.59 -31.26 26.78
C ASP A 470 -19.52 -30.15 27.30
N LYS A 471 -19.00 -29.23 28.13
CA LYS A 471 -19.74 -28.05 28.59
C LYS A 471 -20.20 -27.17 27.42
N ALA A 472 -19.31 -26.90 26.46
CA ALA A 472 -19.62 -26.09 25.29
C ALA A 472 -20.71 -26.74 24.41
N ARG A 473 -20.61 -28.04 24.14
CA ARG A 473 -21.63 -28.79 23.37
C ARG A 473 -23.00 -28.73 24.03
N LYS A 474 -23.07 -29.00 25.34
CA LYS A 474 -24.33 -28.94 26.10
C LYS A 474 -24.95 -27.56 26.09
N HIS A 475 -24.14 -26.52 26.29
CA HIS A 475 -24.62 -25.13 26.28
C HIS A 475 -25.12 -24.72 24.90
N TYR A 476 -24.33 -24.95 23.85
CA TYR A 476 -24.71 -24.56 22.49
C TYR A 476 -25.95 -25.29 21.98
N GLU A 477 -26.16 -26.56 22.37
CA GLU A 477 -27.42 -27.26 22.15
C GLU A 477 -28.59 -26.53 22.85
N ALA A 478 -28.44 -26.22 24.14
CA ALA A 478 -29.49 -25.60 24.94
C ALA A 478 -29.90 -24.20 24.46
N VAL A 479 -28.96 -23.41 23.90
CA VAL A 479 -29.22 -22.05 23.39
C VAL A 479 -29.55 -22.00 21.89
N GLY A 480 -29.75 -23.16 21.25
CA GLY A 480 -30.20 -23.27 19.87
C GLY A 480 -29.13 -23.03 18.80
N LEU A 481 -27.84 -23.06 19.16
CA LEU A 481 -26.73 -23.07 18.20
C LEU A 481 -26.40 -24.50 17.71
N GLY A 482 -26.82 -25.51 18.49
CA GLY A 482 -26.56 -26.92 18.23
C GLY A 482 -25.21 -27.37 18.80
N ALA A 483 -25.13 -28.62 19.28
CA ALA A 483 -23.92 -29.17 19.87
C ALA A 483 -22.70 -29.11 18.92
N SER A 484 -22.91 -29.33 17.61
CA SER A 484 -21.86 -29.29 16.59
C SER A 484 -21.24 -27.91 16.38
N PHE A 485 -21.86 -26.83 16.89
CA PHE A 485 -21.26 -25.51 16.87
C PHE A 485 -19.93 -25.47 17.64
N ALA A 486 -19.78 -26.31 18.68
CA ALA A 486 -18.51 -26.42 19.41
C ALA A 486 -17.38 -26.99 18.54
N ASP A 487 -17.69 -27.77 17.51
CA ASP A 487 -16.70 -28.44 16.65
C ASP A 487 -15.94 -27.43 15.77
N LEU A 488 -16.48 -26.22 15.58
CA LEU A 488 -15.78 -25.12 14.90
C LEU A 488 -14.46 -24.76 15.59
N PHE A 489 -14.39 -24.93 16.91
CA PHE A 489 -13.22 -24.61 17.74
C PHE A 489 -12.28 -25.80 17.95
N VAL A 490 -12.68 -27.01 17.56
CA VAL A 490 -11.89 -28.23 17.81
C VAL A 490 -10.74 -28.33 16.83
N ARG A 491 -9.55 -28.66 17.33
CA ARG A 491 -8.36 -28.95 16.51
C ARG A 491 -7.64 -30.22 16.95
#